data_AF-A0A3M0IGA6-F1
#
_entry.id   AF-A0A3M0IGA6-F1
#
_cell.length_a   1.000
_cell.length_b   1.000
_cell.length_c   1.000
_cell.angle_alpha   90.00
_cell.angle_beta   90.00
_cell.angle_gamma   90.00
#
_symmetry.space_group_name_H-M   'P 1'
#
loop_
_entity.id
_entity.type
_entity.pdbx_description
1 polymer ?
#
loop_
_entity_poly.entity_id
_entity_poly.type
_entity_poly.pdbx_seq_one_letter_code
_entity_poly.pdbx_strand_id
1 'polypeptide(L)'
;MVFAQGGNALGKIDFTENDEFISFELDRSGLRIVPTYLESELHCPVDEFVTAGANFIHEELRRVVAEYPSLARNQHARALALGVGLEIPEA
;
A
#
# COMPACT_ATOMS: atom_id res chain seq x y z
N MET A 1 -4.15 -9.96 -24.54
CA MET A 1 -4.23 -9.27 -23.24
C MET A 1 -3.85 -7.83 -23.48
N VAL A 2 -4.82 -6.92 -23.43
CA VAL A 2 -4.60 -5.50 -23.71
C VAL A 2 -4.20 -4.84 -22.40
N PHE A 3 -2.92 -4.52 -22.25
CA PHE A 3 -2.46 -3.57 -21.24
C PHE A 3 -3.02 -2.21 -21.62
N ALA A 4 -4.03 -1.74 -20.92
CA ALA A 4 -4.57 -0.40 -21.13
C ALA A 4 -3.55 0.64 -20.63
N GLN A 5 -2.74 1.14 -21.54
CA GLN A 5 -2.06 2.43 -21.41
C GLN A 5 -3.07 3.52 -21.77
N GLY A 6 -3.44 4.37 -20.81
CA GLY A 6 -4.37 5.46 -21.03
C GLY A 6 -4.47 6.44 -19.87
N GLY A 7 -3.39 7.21 -19.64
CA GLY A 7 -3.42 8.47 -18.90
C GLY A 7 -3.01 8.39 -17.42
N ASN A 8 -1.79 8.83 -17.10
CA ASN A 8 -1.28 9.26 -15.77
C ASN A 8 -1.82 8.61 -14.47
N ALA A 9 -2.27 7.36 -14.49
CA ALA A 9 -2.57 6.60 -13.28
C ALA A 9 -1.25 6.18 -12.63
N LEU A 10 -1.07 6.55 -11.36
CA LEU A 10 0.08 6.11 -10.56
C LEU A 10 0.08 4.60 -10.34
N GLY A 11 -1.13 4.01 -10.28
CA GLY A 11 -1.31 2.59 -10.07
C GLY A 11 -2.75 2.23 -9.73
N LYS A 12 -3.00 0.94 -9.65
CA LYS A 12 -4.27 0.33 -9.26
C LYS A 12 -3.98 -0.79 -8.28
N ILE A 13 -4.74 -0.87 -7.20
CA ILE A 13 -4.74 -2.02 -6.29
C ILE A 13 -6.01 -2.81 -6.58
N ASP A 14 -5.86 -4.05 -7.04
CA ASP A 14 -6.96 -4.96 -7.33
C ASP A 14 -7.16 -5.94 -6.17
N PHE A 15 -8.41 -6.05 -5.69
CA PHE A 15 -8.83 -7.06 -4.74
C PHE A 15 -9.45 -8.23 -5.51
N THR A 16 -8.69 -9.32 -5.62
CA THR A 16 -9.07 -10.48 -6.43
C THR A 16 -10.29 -11.24 -5.92
N GLU A 17 -10.71 -10.96 -4.69
CA GLU A 17 -11.75 -11.72 -3.98
C GLU A 17 -13.16 -11.23 -4.31
N ASN A 18 -13.30 -9.99 -4.79
CA ASN A 18 -14.59 -9.32 -4.90
C ASN A 18 -14.71 -8.35 -6.09
N ASP A 19 -13.81 -8.44 -7.07
CA ASP A 19 -13.74 -7.54 -8.23
C ASP A 19 -13.66 -6.04 -7.85
N GLU A 20 -13.24 -5.74 -6.61
CA GLU A 20 -13.05 -4.39 -6.13
C GLU A 20 -11.65 -3.89 -6.48
N PHE A 21 -11.52 -2.58 -6.61
CA PHE A 21 -10.21 -1.97 -6.77
C PHE A 21 -10.17 -0.55 -6.22
N ILE A 22 -8.95 -0.08 -6.00
CA ILE A 22 -8.63 1.31 -5.72
C ILE A 22 -7.75 1.84 -6.85
N SER A 23 -8.21 2.88 -7.52
CA SER A 23 -7.43 3.60 -8.52
C SER A 23 -6.74 4.81 -7.88
N PHE A 24 -5.49 5.07 -8.29
CA PHE A 24 -4.69 6.19 -7.82
C PHE A 24 -4.25 7.06 -8.98
N GLU A 25 -4.56 8.35 -8.91
CA GLU A 25 -4.25 9.32 -9.96
C GLU A 25 -3.63 10.59 -9.35
N LEU A 26 -2.58 11.10 -10.00
CA LEU A 26 -2.00 12.40 -9.65
C LEU A 26 -2.73 13.51 -10.39
N ASP A 27 -3.21 14.50 -9.65
CA ASP A 27 -3.74 15.74 -10.19
C ASP A 27 -2.96 16.96 -9.67
N ARG A 28 -3.42 18.17 -10.00
CA ARG A 28 -2.75 19.42 -9.58
C ARG A 28 -2.89 19.71 -8.08
N SER A 29 -3.85 19.08 -7.42
CA SER A 29 -4.19 19.24 -6.00
C SER A 29 -3.58 18.14 -5.12
N GLY A 30 -3.12 17.03 -5.70
CA GLY A 30 -2.47 15.94 -4.97
C GLY A 30 -2.81 14.57 -5.56
N LEU A 31 -3.02 13.61 -4.68
CA LEU A 31 -3.42 12.25 -5.01
C LEU A 31 -4.94 12.13 -4.94
N ARG A 32 -5.55 11.75 -6.06
CA ARG A 32 -6.94 11.33 -6.18
C ARG A 32 -7.02 9.81 -6.04
N ILE A 33 -7.87 9.34 -5.14
CA ILE A 33 -8.05 7.94 -4.80
C ILE A 33 -9.52 7.59 -5.06
N VAL A 34 -9.75 6.55 -5.87
CA VAL A 34 -11.10 6.15 -6.29
C VAL A 34 -11.30 4.66 -5.98
N PRO A 35 -11.81 4.33 -4.78
CA PRO A 35 -12.21 2.97 -4.42
C PRO A 35 -13.56 2.62 -5.03
N THR A 36 -13.72 1.43 -5.61
CA THR A 36 -15.02 0.98 -6.18
C THR A 36 -16.08 0.71 -5.13
N TYR A 37 -15.67 0.43 -3.88
CA TYR A 37 -16.56 0.13 -2.77
C TYR A 37 -17.04 1.40 -2.02
N LEU A 38 -16.58 2.59 -2.44
CA LEU A 38 -17.08 3.86 -1.93
C LEU A 38 -17.84 4.60 -3.03
N GLU A 39 -18.90 5.31 -2.65
CA GLU A 39 -19.63 6.21 -3.56
C GLU A 39 -18.91 7.57 -3.74
N SER A 40 -17.76 7.75 -3.10
CA SER A 40 -17.03 9.01 -3.05
C SER A 40 -15.56 8.84 -3.43
N GLU A 41 -15.02 9.82 -4.14
CA GLU A 41 -13.58 9.96 -4.36
C GLU A 41 -12.92 10.62 -3.15
N LEU A 42 -11.67 10.26 -2.88
CA LEU A 42 -10.85 10.85 -1.82
C LEU A 42 -9.69 11.63 -2.42
N HIS A 43 -9.36 12.75 -1.81
CA HIS A 43 -8.23 13.59 -2.21
C HIS A 43 -7.32 13.83 -1.03
N CYS A 44 -6.00 13.68 -1.24
CA CYS A 44 -5.01 13.99 -0.21
C CYS A 44 -3.69 14.48 -0.83
N PRO A 45 -2.90 15.26 -0.08
CA PRO A 45 -1.52 15.54 -0.44
C PRO A 45 -0.70 14.23 -0.56
N VAL A 46 0.25 14.22 -1.49
CA VAL A 46 1.08 13.02 -1.76
C VAL A 46 1.97 12.68 -0.58
N ASP A 47 2.52 13.69 0.10
CA ASP A 47 3.35 13.55 1.29
C ASP A 47 2.58 12.96 2.48
N GLU A 48 1.32 13.37 2.65
CA GLU A 48 0.41 12.79 3.64
C GLU A 48 0.13 11.32 3.33
N PHE A 49 -0.18 11.00 2.06
CA PHE A 49 -0.41 9.62 1.63
C PHE A 49 0.81 8.72 1.85
N VAL A 50 2.01 9.17 1.45
CA VAL A 50 3.25 8.42 1.62
C VAL A 50 3.56 8.20 3.10
N THR A 51 3.38 9.24 3.93
CA THR A 51 3.60 9.15 5.37
C THR A 51 2.63 8.16 6.02
N ALA A 52 1.34 8.26 5.71
CA ALA A 52 0.31 7.36 6.21
C ALA A 52 0.57 5.90 5.78
N GLY A 53 0.95 5.69 4.51
CA GLY A 53 1.27 4.37 3.98
C GLY A 53 2.50 3.75 4.65
N ALA A 54 3.57 4.52 4.84
CA ALA A 54 4.77 4.04 5.54
C ALA A 54 4.45 3.64 6.99
N ASN A 55 3.68 4.45 7.70
CA ASN A 55 3.24 4.15 9.07
C ASN A 55 2.38 2.88 9.12
N PHE A 56 1.40 2.76 8.22
CA PHE A 56 0.55 1.57 8.12
C PHE A 56 1.37 0.30 7.89
N ILE A 57 2.30 0.31 6.92
CA ILE A 57 3.15 -0.85 6.64
C ILE A 57 4.01 -1.19 7.87
N HIS A 58 4.60 -0.20 8.53
CA HIS A 58 5.40 -0.40 9.72
C HIS A 58 4.59 -1.05 10.86
N GLU A 59 3.41 -0.51 11.17
CA GLU A 59 2.55 -1.01 12.25
C GLU A 59 2.02 -2.41 11.97
N GLU A 60 1.53 -2.65 10.76
CA GLU A 60 0.94 -3.93 10.36
C GLU A 60 1.99 -5.02 10.21
N LEU A 61 3.15 -4.72 9.64
CA LEU A 61 4.23 -5.68 9.56
C LEU A 61 4.74 -6.06 10.96
N ARG A 62 4.86 -5.09 11.87
CA ARG A 62 5.20 -5.37 13.28
C ARG A 62 4.16 -6.29 13.93
N ARG A 63 2.87 -6.04 13.72
CA ARG A 63 1.78 -6.87 14.24
C ARG A 63 1.85 -8.30 13.70
N VAL A 64 1.96 -8.44 12.38
CA VAL A 64 2.02 -9.74 11.68
C VAL A 64 3.24 -10.56 12.11
N VAL A 65 4.42 -9.93 12.23
CA VAL A 65 5.63 -10.64 12.66
C VAL A 65 5.55 -11.05 14.13
N ALA A 66 4.92 -10.26 15.00
CA ALA A 66 4.70 -10.62 16.39
C ALA A 66 3.72 -11.80 16.54
N GLU A 67 2.66 -11.85 15.74
CA GLU A 67 1.68 -12.93 15.75
C GLU A 67 2.20 -14.21 15.08
N TYR A 68 3.03 -14.06 14.04
CA TYR A 68 3.60 -15.16 13.26
C TYR A 68 5.14 -15.04 13.19
N PRO A 69 5.87 -15.44 14.24
CA PRO A 69 7.33 -15.30 14.28
C PRO A 69 8.07 -16.01 13.15
N SER A 70 7.45 -17.01 12.51
CA SER A 70 8.00 -17.68 11.32
C SER A 70 8.22 -16.73 10.14
N LEU A 71 7.42 -15.65 10.05
CA LEU A 71 7.55 -14.63 9.01
C LEU A 71 8.74 -13.70 9.23
N ALA A 72 9.28 -13.60 10.44
CA ALA A 72 10.51 -12.83 10.72
C ALA A 72 11.71 -13.32 9.87
N ARG A 73 11.70 -14.61 9.48
CA ARG A 73 12.74 -15.24 8.66
C ARG A 73 12.48 -15.13 7.16
N ASN A 74 11.32 -14.65 6.75
CA ASN A 74 10.99 -14.47 5.34
C ASN A 74 11.78 -13.28 4.77
N GLN A 75 12.55 -13.52 3.70
CA GLN A 75 13.40 -12.50 3.07
C GLN A 75 12.62 -11.27 2.60
N HIS A 76 11.37 -11.45 2.15
CA HIS A 76 10.52 -10.36 1.68
C HIS A 76 9.98 -9.54 2.84
N ALA A 77 9.58 -10.18 3.94
CA ALA A 77 9.19 -9.49 5.16
C ALA A 77 10.35 -8.68 5.75
N ARG A 78 11.57 -9.23 5.75
CA ARG A 78 12.79 -8.50 6.17
C ARG A 78 13.10 -7.31 5.26
N ALA A 79 13.01 -7.49 3.95
CA ALA A 79 13.21 -6.39 2.99
C ALA A 79 12.19 -5.27 3.17
N LEU A 80 10.92 -5.63 3.38
CA LEU A 80 9.87 -4.65 3.68
C LEU A 80 10.14 -3.92 5.00
N ALA A 81 10.50 -4.65 6.05
CA ALA A 81 10.81 -4.07 7.37
C ALA A 81 11.95 -3.06 7.31
N LEU A 82 13.04 -3.40 6.63
CA LEU A 82 14.15 -2.47 6.38
C LEU A 82 13.69 -1.23 5.60
N GLY A 83 12.81 -1.42 4.61
CA GLY A 83 12.26 -0.33 3.80
C GLY A 83 11.41 0.67 4.61
N VAL A 84 10.84 0.25 5.74
CA VAL A 84 10.03 1.10 6.63
C VAL A 84 10.70 1.38 7.98
N GLY A 85 11.98 1.07 8.14
CA GLY A 85 12.74 1.34 9.37
C GLY A 85 12.35 0.46 10.57
N LEU A 86 11.72 -0.69 10.33
CA LEU A 86 11.38 -1.66 11.38
C LEU A 86 12.55 -2.64 11.58
N GLU A 87 13.08 -2.68 12.81
CA GLU A 87 14.03 -3.70 13.21
C GLU A 87 13.29 -5.00 13.58
N ILE A 88 13.40 -6.02 12.73
CA ILE A 88 12.94 -7.37 13.07
C ILE A 88 14.06 -8.08 13.84
N PRO A 89 13.82 -8.55 15.09
CA PRO A 89 14.81 -9.30 15.84
C PRO A 89 15.26 -10.54 15.06
N GLU A 90 16.58 -10.75 14.95
CA GLU A 90 17.09 -12.02 14.46
C GLU A 90 16.81 -13.10 15.52
N ALA A 91 16.13 -14.17 15.09
CA ALA A 91 15.74 -15.29 15.94
C ALA A 91 16.81 -16.38 16.00
#